data_AF-B2WMR6-F1
#
_entry.id   AF-B2WMR6-F1
#
_cell.length_a   1.000
_cell.length_b   1.000
_cell.length_c   1.000
_cell.angle_alpha   90.00
_cell.angle_beta   90.00
_cell.angle_gamma   90.00
#
_symmetry.space_group_name_H-M   'P 1'
#
loop_
_entity.id
_entity.type
_entity.pdbx_description
1 polymer ?
#
loop_
_entity_poly.entity_id
_entity_poly.type
_entity_poly.pdbx_seq_one_letter_code
_entity_poly.pdbx_strand_id
1 'polypeptide(L)'
;MATAFEAYSTQLNRSCWRIPEWVLPTLQIDPVLLHRGNSPLLLIFNHAVFTRMRTRLPRELRDLIWSHFWDDESFESTSIYMRQMLSGCKKCKLLHDLCSYHTQLPHFLQPDLVDHEMVREVVECWYMVAKAHEKTPHAHDLSEVSQFIHGDSFGVGIDPTQVLRCLHISFRLAELVPPATEVEKCSTKQIKTVAEQQELITKPLLAIKNKRGFKLTISFAQTRIRLNLWQHVIDTFGEPVKAFLNEGGTVEASFEYQYFGEVDRKAVYDFSGALEDPERDWKNEAKTWLDKQNDIEPCHRAYRDEHLPTFNPEDWRYYTEDEYDSEQNIANHDWDETPEEDHSQLPTL
;
A
#
# COMPACT_ATOMS: atom_id res chain seq x y z
N MET A 1 -18.77 -23.20 -26.15
CA MET A 1 -17.72 -24.03 -25.51
C MET A 1 -16.33 -23.71 -26.02
N ALA A 2 -16.10 -23.56 -27.34
CA ALA A 2 -14.78 -23.17 -27.88
C ALA A 2 -14.28 -21.79 -27.39
N THR A 3 -15.16 -20.79 -27.29
CA THR A 3 -14.82 -19.44 -26.78
C THR A 3 -14.56 -19.39 -25.27
N ALA A 4 -15.21 -20.25 -24.48
CA ALA A 4 -14.89 -20.41 -23.06
C ALA A 4 -13.54 -21.14 -22.87
N PHE A 5 -13.20 -22.05 -23.78
CA PHE A 5 -11.93 -22.80 -23.76
C PHE A 5 -10.74 -21.94 -24.20
N GLU A 6 -10.91 -21.03 -25.17
CA GLU A 6 -9.89 -20.03 -25.53
C GLU A 6 -9.67 -19.01 -24.41
N ALA A 7 -10.72 -18.53 -23.74
CA ALA A 7 -10.58 -17.65 -22.58
C ALA A 7 -9.84 -18.36 -21.42
N TYR A 8 -10.17 -19.62 -21.13
CA TYR A 8 -9.53 -20.42 -20.08
C TYR A 8 -8.08 -20.81 -20.43
N SER A 9 -7.81 -21.11 -21.70
CA SER A 9 -6.46 -21.39 -22.21
C SER A 9 -5.57 -20.15 -22.21
N THR A 10 -6.12 -18.95 -22.43
CA THR A 10 -5.36 -17.70 -22.37
C THR A 10 -5.00 -17.34 -20.92
N GLN A 11 -5.87 -17.67 -19.97
CA GLN A 11 -5.62 -17.52 -18.53
C GLN A 11 -4.56 -18.51 -18.01
N LEU A 12 -4.53 -19.74 -18.54
CA LEU A 12 -3.50 -20.73 -18.24
C LEU A 12 -2.17 -20.48 -18.97
N ASN A 13 -2.18 -19.92 -20.18
CA ASN A 13 -0.93 -19.57 -20.89
C ASN A 13 -0.21 -18.36 -20.29
N ARG A 14 -0.91 -17.49 -19.55
CA ARG A 14 -0.30 -16.38 -18.80
C ARG A 14 0.37 -16.83 -17.50
N SER A 15 -0.02 -17.99 -16.98
CA SER A 15 0.56 -18.62 -15.78
C SER A 15 1.56 -19.75 -16.09
N CYS A 16 1.91 -19.95 -17.36
CA CYS A 16 2.91 -20.94 -17.78
C CYS A 16 4.30 -20.31 -17.84
N TRP A 17 5.11 -20.68 -16.83
CA TRP A 17 6.55 -20.47 -16.68
C TRP A 17 7.33 -20.45 -17.99
N ARG A 18 8.21 -19.47 -18.14
CA ARG A 18 9.35 -19.57 -19.05
C ARG A 18 10.63 -19.67 -18.24
N ILE A 19 11.09 -20.91 -18.01
CA ILE A 19 12.49 -21.13 -17.62
C ILE A 19 13.35 -20.57 -18.76
N PRO A 20 14.31 -19.67 -18.51
CA PRO A 20 15.15 -19.14 -19.57
C PRO A 20 15.81 -20.28 -20.36
N GLU A 21 15.77 -20.22 -21.69
CA GLU A 21 16.18 -21.35 -22.55
C GLU A 21 17.61 -21.83 -22.27
N TRP A 22 18.49 -20.93 -21.82
CA TRP A 22 19.88 -21.23 -21.45
C TRP A 22 20.01 -22.11 -20.20
N VAL A 23 18.97 -22.20 -19.36
CA VAL A 23 18.97 -23.04 -18.15
C VAL A 23 18.60 -24.49 -18.49
N LEU A 24 17.79 -24.72 -19.53
CA LEU A 24 17.22 -26.03 -19.86
C LEU A 24 18.27 -27.14 -20.08
N PRO A 25 19.39 -26.92 -20.82
CA PRO A 25 20.41 -27.94 -21.02
C PRO A 25 21.05 -28.41 -19.70
N THR A 26 21.22 -27.49 -18.75
CA THR A 26 21.84 -27.74 -17.44
C THR A 26 20.96 -28.60 -16.54
N LEU A 27 19.63 -28.46 -16.67
CA LEU A 27 18.66 -29.17 -15.85
C LEU A 27 18.28 -30.54 -16.39
N GLN A 28 18.65 -30.88 -17.64
CA GLN A 28 18.31 -32.14 -18.31
C GLN A 28 16.79 -32.39 -18.27
N ILE A 29 16.02 -31.38 -18.65
CA ILE A 29 14.55 -31.38 -18.63
C ILE A 29 14.02 -31.55 -20.06
N ASP A 30 13.01 -32.41 -20.23
CA ASP A 30 12.26 -32.54 -21.47
C ASP A 30 11.26 -31.37 -21.61
N PRO A 31 11.35 -30.53 -22.67
CA PRO A 31 10.47 -29.38 -22.89
C PRO A 31 8.99 -29.73 -23.00
N VAL A 32 8.65 -30.99 -23.34
CA VAL A 32 7.27 -31.44 -23.59
C VAL A 32 6.39 -31.38 -22.32
N LEU A 33 6.98 -31.31 -21.12
CA LEU A 33 6.26 -31.33 -19.85
C LEU A 33 5.75 -29.96 -19.34
N LEU A 34 6.07 -28.86 -20.03
CA LEU A 34 5.81 -27.48 -19.54
C LEU A 34 4.38 -26.95 -19.78
N HIS A 35 3.51 -27.70 -20.47
CA HIS A 35 2.18 -27.22 -20.85
C HIS A 35 1.06 -28.16 -20.38
N ARG A 36 0.55 -28.02 -19.14
CA ARG A 36 -0.87 -28.29 -18.75
C ARG A 36 -1.07 -28.36 -17.21
N GLY A 37 -1.85 -27.40 -16.68
CA GLY A 37 -2.80 -27.52 -15.54
C GLY A 37 -2.32 -28.10 -14.20
N ASN A 38 -3.15 -28.00 -13.16
CA ASN A 38 -2.93 -28.60 -11.83
C ASN A 38 -3.01 -30.15 -11.85
N SER A 39 -2.28 -30.78 -12.76
CA SER A 39 -2.09 -32.21 -12.83
C SER A 39 -1.06 -32.63 -11.77
N PRO A 40 -1.25 -33.76 -11.06
CA PRO A 40 -0.22 -34.33 -10.20
C PRO A 40 1.15 -34.49 -10.87
N LEU A 41 1.17 -34.68 -12.20
CA LEU A 41 2.40 -34.74 -12.98
C LEU A 41 3.14 -33.40 -13.02
N LEU A 42 2.43 -32.27 -13.06
CA LEU A 42 3.04 -30.94 -13.01
C LEU A 42 3.68 -30.69 -11.65
N LEU A 43 3.08 -31.19 -10.56
CA LEU A 43 3.64 -31.08 -9.20
C LEU A 43 4.96 -31.85 -9.08
N ILE A 44 4.96 -33.12 -9.50
CA ILE A 44 6.17 -33.96 -9.50
C ILE A 44 7.26 -33.32 -10.36
N PHE A 45 6.87 -32.81 -11.53
CA PHE A 45 7.79 -32.12 -12.42
C PHE A 45 8.39 -30.87 -11.77
N ASN A 46 7.57 -29.95 -11.27
CA ASN A 46 8.01 -28.73 -10.61
C ASN A 46 8.97 -29.05 -9.45
N HIS A 47 8.58 -29.95 -8.56
CA HIS A 47 9.41 -30.39 -7.45
C HIS A 47 10.77 -30.93 -7.93
N ALA A 48 10.80 -31.78 -8.96
CA ALA A 48 12.02 -32.36 -9.50
C ALA A 48 12.94 -31.28 -10.15
N VAL A 49 12.36 -30.37 -10.93
CA VAL A 49 13.07 -29.26 -11.56
C VAL A 49 13.71 -28.37 -10.50
N PHE A 50 12.93 -27.97 -9.51
CA PHE A 50 13.38 -27.08 -8.45
C PHE A 50 14.43 -27.71 -7.54
N THR A 51 14.27 -28.99 -7.19
CA THR A 51 15.28 -29.75 -6.46
C THR A 51 16.60 -29.80 -7.24
N ARG A 52 16.55 -30.02 -8.56
CA ARG A 52 17.75 -30.01 -9.41
C ARG A 52 18.39 -28.62 -9.47
N MET A 53 17.59 -27.55 -9.56
CA MET A 53 18.11 -26.18 -9.52
C MET A 53 18.85 -25.91 -8.21
N ARG A 54 18.25 -26.23 -7.06
CA ARG A 54 18.87 -26.02 -5.74
C ARG A 54 20.16 -26.81 -5.56
N THR A 55 20.23 -28.04 -6.06
CA THR A 55 21.40 -28.92 -5.91
C THR A 55 22.51 -28.68 -6.92
N ARG A 56 22.22 -28.15 -8.12
CA ARG A 56 23.21 -27.99 -9.20
C ARG A 56 23.65 -26.56 -9.45
N LEU A 57 22.83 -25.56 -9.08
CA LEU A 57 23.15 -24.16 -9.32
C LEU A 57 23.57 -23.49 -8.01
N PRO A 58 24.60 -22.62 -8.02
CA PRO A 58 24.91 -21.76 -6.87
C PRO A 58 23.79 -20.74 -6.62
N ARG A 59 23.69 -20.20 -5.39
CA ARG A 59 22.59 -19.31 -4.95
C ARG A 59 22.40 -18.12 -5.89
N GLU A 60 23.49 -17.52 -6.34
CA GLU A 60 23.50 -16.33 -7.20
C GLU A 60 22.83 -16.61 -8.56
N LEU A 61 23.08 -17.78 -9.15
CA LEU A 61 22.41 -18.17 -10.40
C LEU A 61 20.93 -18.51 -10.17
N ARG A 62 20.59 -19.04 -8.99
CA ARG A 62 19.18 -19.26 -8.63
C ARG A 62 18.44 -17.94 -8.46
N ASP A 63 19.04 -16.95 -7.82
CA ASP A 63 18.43 -15.62 -7.65
C ASP A 63 18.17 -14.91 -8.97
N LEU A 64 19.08 -15.09 -9.96
CA LEU A 64 18.82 -14.63 -11.32
C LEU A 64 17.60 -15.31 -11.94
N ILE A 65 17.43 -16.62 -11.74
CA ILE A 65 16.26 -17.34 -12.26
C ILE A 65 14.99 -16.93 -11.50
N TRP A 66 15.05 -16.82 -10.17
CA TRP A 66 13.95 -16.36 -9.33
C TRP A 66 13.50 -14.94 -9.67
N SER A 67 14.43 -14.06 -10.07
CA SER A 67 14.08 -12.70 -10.52
C SER A 67 13.13 -12.70 -11.72
N HIS A 68 13.25 -13.71 -12.60
CA HIS A 68 12.37 -13.87 -13.76
C HIS A 68 10.98 -14.42 -13.40
N PHE A 69 10.77 -14.90 -12.17
CA PHE A 69 9.44 -15.34 -11.72
C PHE A 69 8.54 -14.17 -11.32
N TRP A 70 9.15 -13.01 -11.09
CA TRP A 70 8.46 -11.82 -10.62
C TRP A 70 8.18 -10.87 -11.78
N ASP A 71 7.07 -11.11 -12.46
CA ASP A 71 6.48 -10.15 -13.41
C ASP A 71 5.49 -9.21 -12.72
N ASP A 72 5.00 -8.21 -13.46
CA ASP A 72 4.09 -7.20 -12.91
C ASP A 72 2.82 -7.81 -12.32
N GLU A 73 2.29 -8.88 -12.92
CA GLU A 73 1.09 -9.58 -12.46
C GLU A 73 1.36 -10.35 -11.15
N SER A 74 2.51 -11.02 -11.05
CA SER A 74 2.95 -11.73 -9.85
C SER A 74 3.23 -10.77 -8.71
N PHE A 75 3.82 -9.61 -8.98
CA PHE A 75 4.00 -8.56 -7.98
C PHE A 75 2.67 -7.99 -7.49
N GLU A 76 1.75 -7.67 -8.40
CA GLU A 76 0.45 -7.11 -8.03
C GLU A 76 -0.33 -8.10 -7.15
N SER A 77 -0.47 -9.35 -7.61
CA SER A 77 -1.17 -10.40 -6.87
C SER A 77 -0.56 -10.68 -5.49
N THR A 78 0.78 -10.73 -5.39
CA THR A 78 1.46 -10.93 -4.11
C THR A 78 1.34 -9.73 -3.17
N SER A 79 1.37 -8.50 -3.69
CA SER A 79 1.19 -7.30 -2.88
C SER A 79 -0.19 -7.24 -2.22
N ILE A 80 -1.24 -7.62 -2.97
CA ILE A 80 -2.61 -7.74 -2.47
C ILE A 80 -2.67 -8.82 -1.39
N TYR A 81 -2.05 -9.98 -1.64
CA TYR A 81 -1.97 -11.07 -0.68
C TYR A 81 -1.29 -10.64 0.63
N MET A 82 -0.11 -10.00 0.55
CA MET A 82 0.62 -9.54 1.74
C MET A 82 -0.24 -8.63 2.62
N ARG A 83 -0.90 -7.63 2.02
CA ARG A 83 -1.78 -6.72 2.75
C ARG A 83 -2.93 -7.44 3.45
N GLN A 84 -3.52 -8.43 2.79
CA GLN A 84 -4.62 -9.21 3.37
C GLN A 84 -4.17 -10.10 4.53
N MET A 85 -2.97 -10.67 4.44
CA MET A 85 -2.38 -11.46 5.52
C MET A 85 -2.05 -10.59 6.73
N LEU A 86 -1.45 -9.42 6.51
CA LEU A 86 -1.07 -8.49 7.58
C LEU A 86 -2.28 -7.86 8.27
N SER A 87 -3.31 -7.44 7.50
CA SER A 87 -4.57 -6.93 8.05
C SER A 87 -5.37 -7.97 8.87
N GLY A 88 -4.88 -9.20 8.95
CA GLY A 88 -5.39 -10.23 9.84
C GLY A 88 -6.77 -10.69 9.42
N CYS A 89 -6.92 -11.04 8.13
CA CYS A 89 -8.15 -11.58 7.55
C CYS A 89 -8.86 -12.49 8.56
N LYS A 90 -10.00 -12.01 9.09
CA LYS A 90 -10.73 -12.69 10.17
C LYS A 90 -11.13 -14.12 9.77
N LYS A 91 -11.28 -14.38 8.46
CA LYS A 91 -11.55 -15.71 7.91
C LYS A 91 -10.31 -16.63 7.96
N CYS A 92 -9.11 -16.13 7.72
CA CYS A 92 -7.90 -16.96 7.74
C CYS A 92 -7.45 -17.34 9.18
N LYS A 93 -7.89 -16.65 10.25
CA LYS A 93 -7.56 -17.02 11.64
C LYS A 93 -8.09 -18.39 12.09
N LEU A 94 -9.12 -18.91 11.43
CA LEU A 94 -9.76 -20.18 11.82
C LEU A 94 -9.39 -21.33 10.88
N LEU A 95 -9.06 -21.03 9.62
CA LEU A 95 -8.83 -22.03 8.57
C LEU A 95 -7.83 -21.46 7.55
N HIS A 96 -6.55 -21.38 7.92
CA HIS A 96 -5.47 -20.94 7.02
C HIS A 96 -5.51 -21.74 5.70
N ASP A 97 -5.75 -23.05 5.80
CA ASP A 97 -5.80 -23.98 4.66
C ASP A 97 -7.00 -23.79 3.72
N LEU A 98 -8.05 -23.06 4.13
CA LEU A 98 -9.23 -22.79 3.30
C LEU A 98 -9.34 -21.34 2.85
N CYS A 99 -8.36 -20.50 3.17
CA CYS A 99 -8.36 -19.13 2.66
C CYS A 99 -8.10 -19.21 1.15
N SER A 100 -9.12 -18.88 0.34
CA SER A 100 -9.07 -18.86 -1.13
C SER A 100 -7.92 -18.03 -1.71
N TYR A 101 -7.27 -17.22 -0.88
CA TYR A 101 -6.12 -16.42 -1.24
C TYR A 101 -4.82 -17.23 -1.34
N HIS A 102 -4.66 -18.33 -0.59
CA HIS A 102 -3.53 -19.24 -0.80
C HIS A 102 -3.57 -19.87 -2.19
N THR A 103 -4.77 -20.13 -2.73
CA THR A 103 -4.93 -20.63 -4.09
C THR A 103 -4.68 -19.56 -5.17
N GLN A 104 -4.60 -18.28 -4.80
CA GLN A 104 -4.29 -17.17 -5.72
C GLN A 104 -2.80 -16.84 -5.78
N LEU A 105 -1.99 -17.35 -4.84
CA LEU A 105 -0.55 -17.23 -4.93
C LEU A 105 -0.04 -18.00 -6.15
N PRO A 106 0.94 -17.46 -6.89
CA PRO A 106 1.67 -18.23 -7.89
C PRO A 106 2.15 -19.56 -7.34
N HIS A 107 2.11 -20.64 -8.13
CA HIS A 107 2.41 -21.99 -7.62
C HIS A 107 3.83 -22.11 -7.04
N PHE A 108 4.76 -21.23 -7.39
CA PHE A 108 6.13 -21.20 -6.87
C PHE A 108 6.21 -20.70 -5.43
N LEU A 109 5.11 -20.15 -4.91
CA LEU A 109 4.96 -19.69 -3.53
C LEU A 109 4.08 -20.62 -2.70
N GLN A 110 3.59 -21.71 -3.27
CA GLN A 110 2.73 -22.66 -2.57
C GLN A 110 3.59 -23.79 -1.98
N PRO A 111 3.74 -23.86 -0.64
CA PRO A 111 4.60 -24.86 0.00
C PRO A 111 4.18 -26.32 -0.26
N ASP A 112 2.90 -26.53 -0.62
CA ASP A 112 2.39 -27.86 -0.99
C ASP A 112 2.89 -28.33 -2.37
N LEU A 113 3.32 -27.41 -3.22
CA LEU A 113 3.77 -27.68 -4.58
C LEU A 113 5.29 -27.56 -4.73
N VAL A 114 5.92 -26.85 -3.81
CA VAL A 114 7.34 -26.49 -3.84
C VAL A 114 7.91 -26.59 -2.43
N ASP A 115 9.11 -27.17 -2.32
CA ASP A 115 9.82 -27.30 -1.04
C ASP A 115 9.91 -25.96 -0.28
N HIS A 116 9.66 -25.99 1.03
CA HIS A 116 9.55 -24.80 1.87
C HIS A 116 10.79 -23.91 1.81
N GLU A 117 11.99 -24.50 1.82
CA GLU A 117 13.23 -23.74 1.70
C GLU A 117 13.37 -23.05 0.34
N MET A 118 12.80 -23.63 -0.73
CA MET A 118 12.77 -22.95 -2.02
C MET A 118 11.79 -21.78 -2.00
N VAL A 119 10.59 -21.95 -1.44
CA VAL A 119 9.64 -20.84 -1.33
C VAL A 119 10.28 -19.68 -0.59
N ARG A 120 10.98 -19.97 0.51
CA ARG A 120 11.80 -18.99 1.22
C ARG A 120 12.83 -18.33 0.30
N GLU A 121 13.61 -19.11 -0.45
CA GLU A 121 14.60 -18.59 -1.40
C GLU A 121 14.00 -17.62 -2.43
N VAL A 122 12.78 -17.91 -2.91
CA VAL A 122 12.06 -17.11 -3.90
C VAL A 122 11.46 -15.84 -3.29
N VAL A 123 10.92 -15.92 -2.07
CA VAL A 123 10.43 -14.75 -1.33
C VAL A 123 11.58 -13.82 -0.93
N GLU A 124 12.75 -14.35 -0.56
CA GLU A 124 13.95 -13.52 -0.35
C GLU A 124 14.32 -12.75 -1.63
N CYS A 125 14.21 -13.41 -2.79
CA CYS A 125 14.43 -12.77 -4.10
C CYS A 125 13.38 -11.66 -4.37
N TRP A 126 12.11 -11.88 -4.02
CA TRP A 126 11.05 -10.86 -4.14
C TRP A 126 11.45 -9.53 -3.50
N TYR A 127 11.92 -9.57 -2.24
CA TYR A 127 12.34 -8.35 -1.53
C TYR A 127 13.53 -7.66 -2.18
N MET A 128 14.41 -8.42 -2.84
CA MET A 128 15.57 -7.87 -3.55
C MET A 128 15.17 -7.19 -4.87
N VAL A 129 14.26 -7.80 -5.63
CA VAL A 129 13.86 -7.30 -6.96
C VAL A 129 12.71 -6.30 -6.92
N ALA A 130 11.90 -6.30 -5.86
CA ALA A 130 10.79 -5.37 -5.62
C ALA A 130 11.16 -3.90 -5.90
N LYS A 131 12.34 -3.48 -5.43
CA LYS A 131 12.86 -2.13 -5.68
C LYS A 131 13.09 -1.84 -7.16
N ALA A 132 13.64 -2.79 -7.92
CA ALA A 132 13.99 -2.60 -9.33
C ALA A 132 12.76 -2.52 -10.25
N HIS A 133 11.65 -3.14 -9.84
CA HIS A 133 10.37 -3.12 -10.56
C HIS A 133 9.44 -1.98 -10.11
N GLU A 134 9.89 -1.12 -9.18
CA GLU A 134 9.04 -0.09 -8.53
C GLU A 134 7.82 -0.70 -7.81
N LYS A 135 7.84 -2.00 -7.54
CA LYS A 135 6.80 -2.74 -6.82
C LYS A 135 7.18 -2.76 -5.35
N THR A 136 6.88 -1.69 -4.65
CA THR A 136 7.24 -1.55 -3.23
C THR A 136 6.16 -2.14 -2.32
N PRO A 137 6.52 -2.80 -1.21
CA PRO A 137 5.58 -3.05 -0.12
C PRO A 137 4.94 -1.73 0.29
N HIS A 138 3.61 -1.69 0.30
CA HIS A 138 2.86 -0.46 0.48
C HIS A 138 1.96 -0.55 1.71
N ALA A 139 2.33 0.15 2.78
CA ALA A 139 1.53 0.38 3.97
C ALA A 139 0.59 1.56 3.74
N HIS A 140 -0.73 1.33 3.81
CA HIS A 140 -1.76 2.34 3.55
C HIS A 140 -2.23 3.09 4.81
N ASP A 141 -1.76 2.63 5.97
CA ASP A 141 -2.06 3.18 7.29
C ASP A 141 -0.82 2.97 8.17
N LEU A 142 -0.60 3.88 9.11
CA LEU A 142 0.55 3.83 10.02
C LEU A 142 0.60 2.56 10.88
N SER A 143 -0.56 1.97 11.17
CA SER A 143 -0.68 0.71 11.89
C SER A 143 -0.18 -0.51 11.11
N GLU A 144 -0.09 -0.41 9.78
CA GLU A 144 0.45 -1.48 8.92
C GLU A 144 1.99 -1.48 8.89
N VAL A 145 2.65 -0.36 9.20
CA VAL A 145 4.12 -0.21 9.13
C VAL A 145 4.82 -1.30 9.94
N SER A 146 4.42 -1.47 11.20
CA SER A 146 4.98 -2.52 12.06
C SER A 146 4.70 -3.92 11.53
N GLN A 147 3.56 -4.13 10.88
CA GLN A 147 3.17 -5.43 10.34
C GLN A 147 4.00 -5.80 9.11
N PHE A 148 4.28 -4.85 8.21
CA PHE A 148 5.15 -5.08 7.06
C PHE A 148 6.60 -5.33 7.46
N ILE A 149 7.09 -4.68 8.52
CA ILE A 149 8.48 -4.77 8.95
C ILE A 149 8.76 -6.03 9.78
N HIS A 150 7.82 -6.43 10.62
CA HIS A 150 8.01 -7.57 11.53
C HIS A 150 7.19 -8.82 11.16
N GLY A 151 6.21 -8.70 10.27
CA GLY A 151 5.32 -9.78 9.88
C GLY A 151 5.84 -10.57 8.69
N ASP A 152 5.98 -11.88 8.88
CA ASP A 152 6.22 -12.80 7.77
C ASP A 152 4.93 -13.05 6.97
N SER A 153 4.67 -12.15 6.02
CA SER A 153 3.44 -12.18 5.21
C SER A 153 3.28 -13.46 4.40
N PHE A 154 4.38 -14.14 4.08
CA PHE A 154 4.40 -15.38 3.30
C PHE A 154 4.40 -16.62 4.18
N GLY A 155 4.69 -16.49 5.48
CA GLY A 155 4.70 -17.60 6.44
C GLY A 155 5.81 -18.62 6.18
N VAL A 156 6.96 -18.18 5.65
CA VAL A 156 8.07 -19.05 5.24
C VAL A 156 9.34 -18.92 6.10
N GLY A 157 9.19 -18.33 7.29
CA GLY A 157 10.27 -18.14 8.25
C GLY A 157 11.26 -17.04 7.85
N ILE A 158 10.80 -16.01 7.15
CA ILE A 158 11.63 -14.85 6.78
C ILE A 158 11.42 -13.72 7.78
N ASP A 159 12.51 -13.13 8.25
CA ASP A 159 12.50 -11.87 9.00
C ASP A 159 12.63 -10.69 8.02
N PRO A 160 11.56 -9.91 7.76
CA PRO A 160 11.60 -8.82 6.80
C PRO A 160 12.62 -7.75 7.17
N THR A 161 12.95 -7.57 8.46
CA THR A 161 13.96 -6.58 8.90
C THR A 161 15.35 -6.84 8.30
N GLN A 162 15.63 -8.08 7.87
CA GLN A 162 16.86 -8.48 7.21
C GLN A 162 16.79 -8.33 5.69
N VAL A 163 15.64 -8.57 5.07
CA VAL A 163 15.55 -8.71 3.60
C VAL A 163 14.90 -7.53 2.89
N LEU A 164 14.11 -6.71 3.60
CA LEU A 164 13.43 -5.54 3.04
C LEU A 164 14.44 -4.56 2.38
N ARG A 165 14.11 -4.07 1.19
CA ARG A 165 14.93 -3.11 0.41
C ARG A 165 14.19 -1.84 0.01
N CYS A 166 12.86 -1.86 0.10
CA CYS A 166 12.03 -0.71 -0.14
C CYS A 166 10.75 -0.79 0.70
N LEU A 167 10.18 0.36 1.01
CA LEU A 167 8.90 0.48 1.70
C LEU A 167 8.25 1.80 1.30
N HIS A 168 6.99 1.74 0.89
CA HIS A 168 6.14 2.91 0.71
C HIS A 168 5.13 2.96 1.86
N ILE A 169 5.13 4.07 2.58
CA ILE A 169 4.16 4.39 3.63
C ILE A 169 3.30 5.51 3.10
N SER A 170 2.00 5.27 2.94
CA SER A 170 1.01 6.31 2.66
C SER A 170 0.03 6.39 3.80
N PHE A 171 -0.30 7.58 4.29
CA PHE A 171 -1.27 7.74 5.38
C PHE A 171 -2.01 9.07 5.28
N ARG A 172 -3.18 9.16 5.95
CA ARG A 172 -3.85 10.45 6.13
C ARG A 172 -3.23 11.14 7.34
N LEU A 173 -2.94 12.44 7.23
CA LEU A 173 -2.30 13.16 8.32
C LEU A 173 -3.10 13.11 9.65
N ALA A 174 -4.42 12.96 9.55
CA ALA A 174 -5.30 12.76 10.70
C ALA A 174 -4.97 11.49 11.52
N GLU A 175 -4.27 10.51 10.97
CA GLU A 175 -3.84 9.30 11.69
C GLU A 175 -2.72 9.57 12.70
N LEU A 176 -1.91 10.63 12.50
CA LEU A 176 -0.83 11.03 13.42
C LEU A 176 -1.30 11.90 14.58
N VAL A 177 -2.53 12.40 14.52
CA VAL A 177 -3.06 13.36 15.49
C VAL A 177 -4.18 12.68 16.27
N PRO A 178 -4.11 12.63 17.62
CA PRO A 178 -5.18 12.11 18.42
C PRO A 178 -6.47 12.90 18.14
N PRO A 179 -7.64 12.25 18.12
CA PRO A 179 -8.88 12.97 18.00
C PRO A 179 -9.02 13.97 19.15
N ALA A 180 -9.22 15.24 18.81
CA ALA A 180 -9.37 16.39 19.71
C ALA A 180 -10.36 16.22 20.87
N THR A 181 -11.28 15.27 20.74
CA THR A 181 -12.43 15.11 21.64
C THR A 181 -12.55 13.65 22.05
N GLU A 182 -12.45 13.39 23.35
CA GLU A 182 -12.72 12.11 24.03
C GLU A 182 -14.15 11.56 23.83
N VAL A 183 -14.97 12.16 22.97
CA VAL A 183 -16.44 12.10 23.07
C VAL A 183 -17.04 10.90 22.34
N GLU A 184 -16.37 10.26 21.39
CA GLU A 184 -16.89 9.01 20.81
C GLU A 184 -16.26 7.78 21.47
N LYS A 185 -16.84 7.43 22.63
CA LYS A 185 -16.71 6.15 23.35
C LYS A 185 -17.17 4.92 22.53
N CYS A 186 -17.19 5.00 21.21
CA CYS A 186 -17.81 4.00 20.33
C CYS A 186 -16.81 3.37 19.36
N SER A 187 -15.63 2.98 19.83
CA SER A 187 -15.05 1.67 19.46
C SER A 187 -13.83 1.38 20.33
N THR A 188 -13.66 0.12 20.68
CA THR A 188 -12.65 -0.47 21.56
C THR A 188 -11.18 -0.32 21.11
N LYS A 189 -10.85 0.58 20.18
CA LYS A 189 -9.45 0.89 19.83
C LYS A 189 -8.97 1.98 20.78
N GLN A 190 -8.16 1.60 21.76
CA GLN A 190 -7.48 2.52 22.68
C GLN A 190 -6.85 3.67 21.87
N ILE A 191 -7.23 4.91 22.20
CA ILE A 191 -6.58 6.11 21.68
C ILE A 191 -5.14 6.06 22.19
N LYS A 192 -4.20 5.85 21.28
CA LYS A 192 -2.77 5.93 21.58
C LYS A 192 -2.39 7.40 21.66
N THR A 193 -1.53 7.76 22.60
CA THR A 193 -0.94 9.10 22.65
C THR A 193 -0.09 9.36 21.39
N VAL A 194 0.16 10.62 21.03
CA VAL A 194 1.07 10.97 19.91
C VAL A 194 2.40 10.25 20.05
N ALA A 195 2.98 10.24 21.25
CA ALA A 195 4.26 9.61 21.53
C ALA A 195 4.23 8.09 21.31
N GLU A 196 3.14 7.40 21.71
CA GLU A 196 2.98 5.97 21.45
C GLU A 196 2.81 5.67 19.96
N GLN A 197 2.07 6.51 19.22
CA GLN A 197 1.95 6.38 17.76
C GLN A 197 3.30 6.57 17.08
N GLN A 198 4.06 7.58 17.49
CA GLN A 198 5.43 7.83 17.02
C GLN A 198 6.31 6.62 17.28
N GLU A 199 6.33 6.09 18.51
CA GLU A 199 7.17 4.93 18.84
C GLU A 199 6.82 3.71 17.97
N LEU A 200 5.54 3.47 17.68
CA LEU A 200 5.09 2.36 16.85
C LEU A 200 5.52 2.45 15.38
N ILE A 201 5.91 3.63 14.91
CA ILE A 201 6.38 3.85 13.54
C ILE A 201 7.91 3.93 13.53
N THR A 202 8.48 4.76 14.40
CA THR A 202 9.91 5.03 14.48
C THR A 202 10.69 3.75 14.81
N LYS A 203 10.25 2.99 15.81
CA LYS A 203 10.99 1.80 16.28
C LYS A 203 11.07 0.69 15.23
N PRO A 204 9.99 0.29 14.53
CA PRO A 204 10.09 -0.67 13.43
C PRO A 204 11.00 -0.18 12.31
N LEU A 205 10.89 1.08 11.89
CA LEU A 205 11.72 1.61 10.80
C LEU A 205 13.22 1.57 11.15
N LEU A 206 13.57 1.91 12.38
CA LEU A 206 14.96 1.82 12.86
C LEU A 206 15.46 0.37 13.00
N ALA A 207 14.57 -0.61 13.16
CA ALA A 207 14.92 -2.02 13.27
C ALA A 207 15.43 -2.62 11.95
N ILE A 208 15.10 -2.01 10.80
CA ILE A 208 15.57 -2.45 9.48
C ILE A 208 17.10 -2.42 9.42
N LYS A 209 17.71 -3.57 9.13
CA LYS A 209 19.17 -3.75 9.17
C LYS A 209 19.87 -3.25 7.92
N ASN A 210 19.25 -3.41 6.76
CA ASN A 210 19.86 -3.11 5.47
C ASN A 210 19.34 -1.78 4.91
N LYS A 211 19.86 -0.66 5.42
CA LYS A 211 19.49 0.68 4.94
C LYS A 211 20.29 1.14 3.73
N ARG A 212 21.49 0.59 3.50
CA ARG A 212 22.31 0.92 2.33
C ARG A 212 21.59 0.55 1.03
N GLY A 213 21.35 1.55 0.18
CA GLY A 213 20.59 1.37 -1.05
C GLY A 213 19.10 1.08 -0.81
N PHE A 214 18.59 1.22 0.41
CA PHE A 214 17.16 1.09 0.70
C PHE A 214 16.39 2.28 0.12
N LYS A 215 15.18 2.07 -0.40
CA LYS A 215 14.27 3.16 -0.82
C LYS A 215 13.07 3.27 0.11
N LEU A 216 13.01 4.33 0.91
CA LEU A 216 11.87 4.66 1.76
C LEU A 216 11.06 5.77 1.08
N THR A 217 9.79 5.51 0.79
CA THR A 217 8.86 6.51 0.25
C THR A 217 7.79 6.81 1.31
N ILE A 218 7.58 8.08 1.63
CA ILE A 218 6.60 8.53 2.61
C ILE A 218 5.64 9.49 1.90
N SER A 219 4.39 9.09 1.69
CA SER A 219 3.36 10.01 1.22
C SER A 219 2.33 10.26 2.31
N PHE A 220 1.89 11.50 2.45
CA PHE A 220 0.81 11.82 3.38
C PHE A 220 -0.19 12.75 2.73
N ALA A 221 -1.46 12.55 3.07
CA ALA A 221 -2.55 13.28 2.47
C ALA A 221 -3.33 14.10 3.49
N GLN A 222 -3.82 15.25 3.04
CA GLN A 222 -4.72 16.11 3.81
C GLN A 222 -5.64 16.87 2.85
N THR A 223 -6.96 16.80 3.08
CA THR A 223 -7.93 17.59 2.33
C THR A 223 -7.88 19.05 2.76
N ARG A 224 -8.23 19.38 4.01
CA ARG A 224 -8.03 20.73 4.57
C ARG A 224 -6.64 20.88 5.17
N ILE A 225 -5.80 21.61 4.47
CA ILE A 225 -4.36 21.69 4.65
C ILE A 225 -4.04 22.56 5.86
N ARG A 226 -3.39 21.95 6.86
CA ARG A 226 -2.95 22.57 8.12
C ARG A 226 -1.45 22.29 8.26
N LEU A 227 -0.63 23.30 8.03
CA LEU A 227 0.83 23.19 8.05
C LEU A 227 1.36 22.96 9.47
N ASN A 228 0.67 23.42 10.51
CA ASN A 228 1.06 23.13 11.88
C ASN A 228 1.14 21.62 12.19
N LEU A 229 0.29 20.80 11.55
CA LEU A 229 0.28 19.35 11.73
C LEU A 229 1.42 18.63 11.02
N TRP A 230 2.03 19.25 10.00
CA TRP A 230 3.14 18.65 9.26
C TRP A 230 4.37 18.48 10.15
N GLN A 231 4.47 19.25 11.25
CA GLN A 231 5.48 19.04 12.28
C GLN A 231 5.41 17.63 12.87
N HIS A 232 4.22 17.04 13.03
CA HIS A 232 4.10 15.66 13.52
C HIS A 232 4.73 14.65 12.55
N VAL A 233 4.70 14.91 11.24
CA VAL A 233 5.38 14.07 10.25
C VAL A 233 6.90 14.17 10.45
N ILE A 234 7.41 15.39 10.60
CA ILE A 234 8.84 15.63 10.86
C ILE A 234 9.28 14.95 12.15
N ASP A 235 8.51 15.09 13.24
CA ASP A 235 8.84 14.50 14.54
C ASP A 235 8.81 12.95 14.48
N THR A 236 7.86 12.37 13.74
CA THR A 236 7.70 10.92 13.61
C THR A 236 8.78 10.28 12.74
N PHE A 237 9.07 10.90 11.59
CA PHE A 237 9.94 10.31 10.57
C PHE A 237 11.37 10.88 10.57
N GLY A 238 11.64 11.98 11.26
CA GLY A 238 12.93 12.66 11.23
C GLY A 238 14.11 11.78 11.66
N GLU A 239 13.99 11.04 12.77
CA GLU A 239 15.04 10.12 13.21
C GLU A 239 15.23 8.94 12.23
N PRO A 240 14.17 8.20 11.81
CA PRO A 240 14.31 7.18 10.77
C PRO A 240 14.96 7.70 9.49
N VAL A 241 14.50 8.83 8.96
CA VAL A 241 15.00 9.42 7.72
C VAL A 241 16.51 9.70 7.82
N LYS A 242 16.96 10.34 8.91
CA LYS A 242 18.39 10.56 9.16
C LYS A 242 19.17 9.25 9.20
N ALA A 243 18.64 8.20 9.85
CA ALA A 243 19.29 6.89 9.88
C ALA A 243 19.41 6.25 8.49
N PHE A 244 18.37 6.31 7.66
CA PHE A 244 18.40 5.81 6.29
C PHE A 244 19.41 6.56 5.42
N LEU A 245 19.39 7.88 5.44
CA LEU A 245 20.30 8.71 4.64
C LEU A 245 21.76 8.50 5.05
N ASN A 246 22.06 8.45 6.36
CA ASN A 246 23.41 8.25 6.88
C ASN A 246 24.01 6.88 6.49
N GLU A 247 23.16 5.86 6.30
CA GLU A 247 23.58 4.52 5.88
C GLU A 247 23.57 4.35 4.34
N GLY A 248 23.30 5.42 3.58
CA GLY A 248 23.29 5.41 2.10
C GLY A 248 22.00 4.89 1.49
N GLY A 249 20.88 4.98 2.20
CA GLY A 249 19.53 4.83 1.66
C GLY A 249 19.05 6.10 0.96
N THR A 250 17.92 5.99 0.28
CA THR A 250 17.21 7.10 -0.37
C THR A 250 15.85 7.27 0.28
N VAL A 251 15.51 8.51 0.63
CA VAL A 251 14.20 8.87 1.18
C VAL A 251 13.52 9.82 0.21
N GLU A 252 12.28 9.51 -0.13
CA GLU A 252 11.39 10.39 -0.89
C GLU A 252 10.18 10.67 0.01
N ALA A 253 9.84 11.94 0.22
CA ALA A 253 8.65 12.30 0.96
C ALA A 253 7.78 13.28 0.17
N SER A 254 6.47 13.07 0.18
CA SER A 254 5.53 13.93 -0.52
C SER A 254 4.27 14.19 0.29
N PHE A 255 3.77 15.41 0.14
CA PHE A 255 2.41 15.76 0.53
C PHE A 255 1.50 15.67 -0.70
N GLU A 256 0.34 15.03 -0.52
CA GLU A 256 -0.70 14.91 -1.55
C GLU A 256 -1.97 15.62 -1.09
N TYR A 257 -2.41 16.63 -1.83
CA TYR A 257 -3.77 17.15 -1.67
C TYR A 257 -4.74 16.13 -2.27
N GLN A 258 -5.60 15.55 -1.44
CA GLN A 258 -6.59 14.54 -1.84
C GLN A 258 -8.00 15.07 -1.59
N TYR A 259 -8.73 15.32 -2.68
CA TYR A 259 -10.18 15.54 -2.65
C TYR A 259 -10.88 14.17 -2.65
N PHE A 260 -11.92 13.99 -1.84
CA PHE A 260 -12.62 12.72 -1.75
C PHE A 260 -13.22 12.33 -3.11
N GLY A 261 -12.96 11.10 -3.56
CA GLY A 261 -13.67 10.49 -4.68
C GLY A 261 -13.10 10.70 -6.10
N GLU A 262 -12.14 11.61 -6.30
CA GLU A 262 -11.52 11.81 -7.64
C GLU A 262 -10.11 11.22 -7.75
N VAL A 263 -9.89 10.44 -8.80
CA VAL A 263 -8.62 9.72 -9.06
C VAL A 263 -7.56 10.64 -9.69
N ASP A 264 -7.97 11.76 -10.31
CA ASP A 264 -7.16 12.41 -11.36
C ASP A 264 -6.55 13.77 -11.02
N ARG A 265 -6.66 14.27 -9.78
CA ARG A 265 -6.04 15.55 -9.41
C ARG A 265 -5.34 15.50 -8.06
N LYS A 266 -4.00 15.47 -8.11
CA LYS A 266 -3.14 15.57 -6.93
C LYS A 266 -2.16 16.72 -7.14
N ALA A 267 -2.37 17.82 -6.41
CA ALA A 267 -1.26 18.73 -6.18
C ALA A 267 -0.28 17.98 -5.26
N VAL A 268 0.93 17.70 -5.76
CA VAL A 268 1.97 16.96 -5.03
C VAL A 268 3.12 17.92 -4.68
N TYR A 269 3.40 18.04 -3.39
CA TYR A 269 4.51 18.83 -2.87
C TYR A 269 5.63 17.89 -2.41
N ASP A 270 6.86 18.14 -2.85
CA ASP A 270 8.04 17.44 -2.35
C ASP A 270 8.34 17.92 -0.92
N PHE A 271 8.22 16.99 0.04
CA PHE A 271 8.43 17.22 1.46
C PHE A 271 9.78 16.66 1.94
N SER A 272 10.60 16.08 1.04
CA SER A 272 11.86 15.41 1.40
C SER A 272 12.81 16.37 2.12
N GLY A 273 12.95 17.60 1.63
CA GLY A 273 13.82 18.61 2.23
C GLY A 273 13.47 18.99 3.67
N ALA A 274 12.19 18.90 4.05
CA ALA A 274 11.74 19.20 5.42
C ALA A 274 12.06 18.08 6.42
N LEU A 275 12.11 16.82 5.94
CA LEU A 275 12.54 15.69 6.76
C LEU A 275 14.07 15.62 6.91
N GLU A 276 14.80 16.04 5.87
CA GLU A 276 16.26 16.12 5.89
C GLU A 276 16.77 17.24 6.80
N ASP A 277 16.17 18.43 6.70
CA ASP A 277 16.52 19.61 7.48
C ASP A 277 15.27 20.23 8.13
N PRO A 278 14.90 19.77 9.34
CA PRO A 278 13.75 20.29 10.09
C PRO A 278 13.82 21.77 10.45
N GLU A 279 15.03 22.36 10.49
CA GLU A 279 15.26 23.76 10.86
C GLU A 279 15.07 24.71 9.66
N ARG A 280 15.01 24.16 8.44
CA ARG A 280 14.69 24.90 7.23
C ARG A 280 13.33 25.58 7.36
N ASP A 281 13.15 26.69 6.65
CA ASP A 281 11.87 27.41 6.57
C ASP A 281 10.82 26.71 5.68
N TRP A 282 10.64 25.40 5.89
CA TRP A 282 9.76 24.55 5.11
C TRP A 282 8.30 25.02 5.15
N LYS A 283 7.88 25.68 6.24
CA LYS A 283 6.51 26.23 6.37
C LYS A 283 6.24 27.32 5.34
N ASN A 284 7.14 28.29 5.20
CA ASN A 284 6.96 29.36 4.22
C ASN A 284 7.12 28.86 2.78
N GLU A 285 7.99 27.88 2.55
CA GLU A 285 8.13 27.22 1.26
C GLU A 285 6.85 26.48 0.86
N ALA A 286 6.32 25.65 1.76
CA ALA A 286 5.05 24.93 1.56
C ALA A 286 3.90 25.92 1.33
N LYS A 287 3.79 26.98 2.15
CA LYS A 287 2.79 28.04 1.97
C LYS A 287 2.88 28.69 0.59
N THR A 288 4.09 29.06 0.17
CA THR A 288 4.35 29.67 -1.14
C THR A 288 3.98 28.72 -2.29
N TRP A 289 4.26 27.43 -2.15
CA TRP A 289 3.88 26.42 -3.14
C TRP A 289 2.35 26.24 -3.18
N LEU A 290 1.70 26.12 -2.03
CA LEU A 290 0.25 25.96 -1.89
C LEU A 290 -0.50 27.14 -2.50
N ASP A 291 -0.06 28.37 -2.23
CA ASP A 291 -0.68 29.59 -2.77
C ASP A 291 -0.61 29.70 -4.30
N LYS A 292 0.30 28.96 -4.95
CA LYS A 292 0.40 28.89 -6.42
C LYS A 292 -0.46 27.78 -7.05
N GLN A 293 -0.96 26.82 -6.27
CA GLN A 293 -1.78 25.73 -6.79
C GLN A 293 -3.20 26.22 -7.00
N ASN A 294 -3.69 26.28 -8.23
CA ASN A 294 -5.07 26.71 -8.50
C ASN A 294 -6.11 25.60 -8.21
N ASP A 295 -5.67 24.35 -8.17
CA ASP A 295 -6.54 23.18 -8.00
C ASP A 295 -6.96 22.92 -6.53
N ILE A 296 -6.39 23.66 -5.58
CA ILE A 296 -6.74 23.56 -4.16
C ILE A 296 -7.88 24.54 -3.86
N GLU A 297 -9.02 23.99 -3.46
CA GLU A 297 -10.20 24.76 -3.12
C GLU A 297 -9.93 25.76 -1.98
N PRO A 298 -10.52 26.98 -2.03
CA PRO A 298 -10.31 27.98 -0.98
C PRO A 298 -10.65 27.48 0.43
N CYS A 299 -11.72 26.69 0.60
CA CYS A 299 -12.13 26.11 1.89
C CYS A 299 -11.10 25.14 2.49
N HIS A 300 -10.20 24.59 1.67
CA HIS A 300 -9.17 23.65 2.09
C HIS A 300 -7.86 24.32 2.51
N ARG A 301 -7.77 25.66 2.46
CA ARG A 301 -6.55 26.43 2.74
C ARG A 301 -6.46 26.92 4.19
N ALA A 302 -6.73 26.04 5.15
CA ALA A 302 -6.75 26.39 6.57
C ALA A 302 -5.42 26.94 7.10
N TYR A 303 -4.29 26.58 6.46
CA TYR A 303 -2.97 27.16 6.74
C TYR A 303 -2.92 28.69 6.62
N ARG A 304 -3.85 29.33 5.89
CA ARG A 304 -3.94 30.79 5.83
C ARG A 304 -4.43 31.39 7.13
N ASP A 305 -5.23 30.66 7.89
CA ASP A 305 -5.91 31.13 9.09
C ASP A 305 -5.20 30.73 10.39
N GLU A 306 -4.14 29.92 10.32
CA GLU A 306 -3.39 29.42 11.49
C GLU A 306 -2.84 30.51 12.43
N HIS A 307 -2.73 31.74 11.94
CA HIS A 307 -2.29 32.89 12.71
C HIS A 307 -3.44 33.59 13.49
N LEU A 308 -4.70 33.27 13.18
CA LEU A 308 -5.86 33.88 13.82
C LEU A 308 -6.03 33.30 15.23
N PRO A 309 -6.29 34.12 16.27
CA PRO A 309 -6.51 33.63 17.64
C PRO A 309 -7.72 32.68 17.78
N THR A 310 -8.66 32.78 16.84
CA THR A 310 -9.86 31.93 16.77
C THR A 310 -9.63 30.63 16.02
N PHE A 311 -8.46 30.45 15.40
CA PHE A 311 -8.14 29.22 14.70
C PHE A 311 -8.00 28.09 15.71
N ASN A 312 -8.89 27.12 15.62
CA ASN A 312 -8.80 25.92 16.40
C ASN A 312 -8.13 24.82 15.55
N PRO A 313 -6.86 24.45 15.81
CA PRO A 313 -6.18 23.41 15.05
C PRO A 313 -6.85 22.05 15.17
N GLU A 314 -7.63 21.88 16.24
CA GLU A 314 -8.35 20.67 16.61
C GLU A 314 -9.80 20.65 16.11
N ASP A 315 -10.26 21.69 15.40
CA ASP A 315 -11.62 21.73 14.89
C ASP A 315 -11.78 20.86 13.64
N TRP A 316 -12.17 19.62 13.90
CA TRP A 316 -12.56 18.63 12.90
C TRP A 316 -14.06 18.67 12.58
N ARG A 317 -14.86 19.53 13.23
CA ARG A 317 -16.34 19.41 13.23
C ARG A 317 -17.05 20.13 12.10
N TYR A 318 -16.38 20.97 11.33
CA TYR A 318 -16.96 21.60 10.13
C TYR A 318 -17.15 20.62 8.94
N TYR A 319 -17.36 19.32 9.21
CA TYR A 319 -17.14 18.21 8.26
C TYR A 319 -18.25 17.16 8.19
N THR A 320 -19.47 17.49 8.56
CA THR A 320 -20.59 16.80 7.91
C THR A 320 -20.87 17.57 6.62
N GLU A 321 -20.57 16.95 5.47
CA GLU A 321 -20.92 17.44 4.12
C GLU A 321 -22.38 17.96 4.06
N ASP A 322 -23.24 17.42 4.93
CA ASP A 322 -24.61 17.86 5.18
C ASP A 322 -24.77 19.37 5.43
N GLU A 323 -23.80 20.05 6.06
CA GLU A 323 -23.94 21.51 6.31
C GLU A 323 -23.63 22.33 5.05
N TYR A 324 -22.64 21.94 4.25
CA TYR A 324 -22.27 22.69 3.03
C TYR A 324 -23.29 22.46 1.88
N ASP A 325 -23.84 21.25 1.76
CA ASP A 325 -24.94 20.99 0.84
C ASP A 325 -26.24 21.65 1.30
N SER A 326 -26.45 21.85 2.61
CA SER A 326 -27.63 22.55 3.11
C SER A 326 -27.59 24.05 2.86
N GLU A 327 -26.44 24.72 2.98
CA GLU A 327 -26.35 26.17 2.76
C GLU A 327 -26.43 26.56 1.26
N GLN A 328 -25.98 25.69 0.34
CA GLN A 328 -26.21 25.91 -1.10
C GLN A 328 -27.60 25.45 -1.58
N ASN A 329 -28.26 24.49 -0.91
CA ASN A 329 -29.65 24.13 -1.25
C ASN A 329 -30.68 25.15 -0.75
N ILE A 330 -30.41 25.91 0.31
CA ILE A 330 -31.36 26.93 0.79
C ILE A 330 -31.47 28.11 -0.19
N ALA A 331 -30.46 28.36 -1.03
CA ALA A 331 -30.50 29.44 -2.02
C ALA A 331 -31.17 29.06 -3.36
N ASN A 332 -31.47 27.77 -3.60
CA ASN A 332 -32.04 27.28 -4.87
C ASN A 332 -33.38 26.55 -4.72
N HIS A 333 -33.99 26.56 -3.54
CA HIS A 333 -35.33 26.02 -3.30
C HIS A 333 -36.40 27.12 -3.31
N ASP A 334 -36.44 27.87 -4.41
CA ASP A 334 -37.49 28.86 -4.72
C ASP A 334 -38.08 28.55 -6.11
N TRP A 335 -38.40 27.26 -6.32
CA TRP A 335 -39.07 26.77 -7.53
C TRP A 335 -40.52 26.40 -7.23
N ASP A 336 -41.41 27.28 -7.72
CA ASP A 336 -42.72 26.98 -8.27
C ASP A 336 -43.62 26.04 -7.46
N GLU A 337 -44.40 26.64 -6.55
CA GLU A 337 -45.76 26.17 -6.28
C GLU A 337 -46.57 26.26 -7.58
N THR A 338 -46.47 25.24 -8.44
CA THR A 338 -47.49 25.02 -9.47
C THR A 338 -48.75 24.51 -8.75
N PRO A 339 -49.90 25.19 -8.85
CA PRO A 339 -51.13 24.76 -8.21
C PRO A 339 -51.58 23.42 -8.81
N GLU A 340 -51.83 22.44 -7.93
CA GLU A 340 -52.37 21.12 -8.28
C GLU A 340 -53.68 21.27 -9.08
N GLU A 341 -53.68 20.82 -10.34
CA GLU A 341 -54.92 20.61 -11.09
C GLU A 341 -55.67 19.40 -10.53
N ASP A 342 -56.86 19.67 -9.99
CA ASP A 342 -57.84 18.72 -9.47
C ASP A 342 -58.36 17.81 -10.59
N HIS A 343 -57.80 16.59 -10.66
CA HIS A 343 -58.33 15.51 -11.51
C HIS A 343 -59.44 14.72 -10.81
N SER A 344 -60.56 15.38 -10.53
CA SER A 344 -61.80 14.71 -10.14
C SER A 344 -62.80 14.72 -11.30
N GLN A 345 -62.72 13.71 -12.18
CA GLN A 345 -63.87 13.13 -12.90
C GLN A 345 -63.49 11.91 -13.75
N LEU A 346 -63.87 10.72 -13.28
CA LEU A 346 -64.06 9.53 -14.12
C LEU A 346 -65.58 9.36 -14.32
N PRO A 347 -66.09 9.19 -15.55
CA PRO A 347 -67.46 8.80 -15.77
C PRO A 347 -67.60 7.28 -15.63
N THR A 348 -68.54 6.88 -14.79
CA THR A 348 -69.08 5.53 -14.71
C THR A 348 -69.77 5.17 -16.03
N LEU A 349 -69.41 4.03 -16.61
CA LEU A 349 -70.31 3.12 -17.33
C LEU A 349 -69.70 1.71 -17.42
#